data_AF-A0A7S3NM59-F1
#
_entry.id   AF-A0A7S3NM59-F1
#
_cell.length_a   1.000
_cell.length_b   1.000
_cell.length_c   1.000
_cell.angle_alpha   90.00
_cell.angle_beta   90.00
_cell.angle_gamma   90.00
#
_symmetry.space_group_name_H-M   'P 1'
#
loop_
_entity.id
_entity.type
_entity.pdbx_description
1 polymer ?
#
loop_
_entity_poly.entity_id
_entity_poly.type
_entity_poly.pdbx_seq_one_letter_code
_entity_poly.pdbx_strand_id
1 'polypeptide(L)'
;MQTEGAKGLALLMKKIGEKGPIVLYNGGYGAVVANMVGYYPWFATYNTLEEKIPKTHADGTPFSPVVKLARRALLGFCASAVSDTTSNSIRVVKVYKQTHSDPSITYIGAAKEVIAKDGVLGLLGRGLGTKLIANGIQGAMFSILWKSIEPLLFPKK
;
A
#
# COMPACT_ATOMS: atom_id res chain seq x y z
N MET A 1 -1.65 11.52 -15.00
CA MET A 1 -0.53 10.62 -15.37
C MET A 1 -0.86 9.15 -15.15
N GLN A 2 -1.36 8.75 -13.97
CA GLN A 2 -1.57 7.32 -13.67
C GLN A 2 -2.70 6.63 -14.47
N THR A 3 -3.66 7.38 -15.05
CA THR A 3 -4.77 6.82 -15.84
C THR A 3 -4.80 7.29 -17.30
N GLU A 4 -4.30 8.50 -17.57
CA GLU A 4 -4.42 9.19 -18.88
C GLU A 4 -3.17 9.10 -19.78
N GLY A 5 -2.15 8.33 -19.38
CA GLY A 5 -0.92 8.13 -20.16
C GLY A 5 -0.28 9.44 -20.64
N ALA A 6 0.02 9.52 -21.94
CA ALA A 6 0.67 10.67 -22.60
C ALA A 6 -0.12 11.99 -22.44
N LYS A 7 -1.45 11.94 -22.35
CA LYS A 7 -2.29 13.14 -22.13
C LYS A 7 -2.21 13.65 -20.69
N GLY A 8 -1.75 12.82 -19.76
CA GLY A 8 -1.71 13.13 -18.34
C GLY A 8 -0.75 14.25 -17.94
N LEU A 9 0.34 14.48 -18.69
CA LEU A 9 1.27 15.58 -18.43
C LEU A 9 0.68 16.92 -18.91
N ALA A 10 0.10 16.95 -20.11
CA ALA A 10 -0.59 18.13 -20.62
C ALA A 10 -1.75 18.56 -19.71
N LEU A 11 -2.53 17.58 -19.19
CA LEU A 11 -3.61 17.84 -18.26
C LEU A 11 -3.11 18.41 -16.92
N LEU A 12 -1.96 17.93 -16.43
CA LEU A 12 -1.34 18.43 -15.21
C LEU A 12 -0.85 19.87 -15.38
N MET A 13 -0.15 20.16 -16.48
CA MET A 13 0.33 21.50 -16.79
C MET A 13 -0.82 22.49 -16.94
N LYS A 14 -1.92 22.07 -17.58
CA LYS A 14 -3.16 22.86 -17.65
C LYS A 14 -3.72 23.16 -16.26
N LYS A 15 -3.82 22.17 -15.38
CA LYS A 15 -4.31 22.38 -14.01
C LYS A 15 -3.40 23.29 -13.18
N ILE A 16 -2.09 23.21 -13.36
CA ILE A 16 -1.12 24.11 -12.72
C ILE A 16 -1.32 25.55 -13.22
N GLY A 17 -1.56 25.73 -14.53
CA GLY A 17 -1.87 27.05 -15.09
C GLY A 17 -3.16 27.66 -14.56
N GLU A 18 -4.19 26.85 -14.29
CA GLU A 18 -5.50 27.33 -13.82
C GLU A 18 -5.58 27.58 -12.31
N LYS A 19 -4.95 26.74 -11.48
CA LYS A 19 -5.07 26.77 -10.01
C LYS A 19 -3.75 26.94 -9.26
N GLY A 20 -2.65 27.13 -9.98
CA GLY A 20 -1.32 27.32 -9.42
C GLY A 20 -0.66 26.01 -8.94
N PRO A 21 0.54 26.11 -8.34
CA PRO A 21 1.36 24.96 -7.97
C PRO A 21 0.76 24.10 -6.86
N ILE A 22 -0.19 24.64 -6.07
CA ILE A 22 -0.82 23.92 -4.96
C ILE A 22 -1.61 22.68 -5.40
N VAL A 23 -2.00 22.63 -6.67
CA VAL A 23 -2.64 21.46 -7.31
C VAL A 23 -1.80 20.18 -7.17
N LEU A 24 -0.48 20.29 -7.11
CA LEU A 24 0.42 19.15 -6.93
C LEU A 24 0.17 18.39 -5.62
N TYR A 25 -0.41 19.06 -4.62
CA TYR A 25 -0.75 18.48 -3.32
C TYR A 25 -2.20 17.97 -3.25
N ASN A 26 -2.96 17.98 -4.36
CA ASN A 26 -4.29 17.40 -4.39
C ASN A 26 -4.21 15.91 -4.01
N GLY A 27 -5.05 15.50 -3.05
CA GLY A 27 -5.01 14.15 -2.49
C GLY A 27 -3.96 13.93 -1.39
N GLY A 28 -3.19 14.95 -1.00
CA GLY A 28 -2.20 14.88 0.09
C GLY A 28 -2.82 14.48 1.41
N TYR A 29 -3.94 15.11 1.79
CA TYR A 29 -4.69 14.72 3.00
C TYR A 29 -5.16 13.26 2.96
N GLY A 30 -5.71 12.81 1.83
CA GLY A 30 -6.10 11.41 1.65
C GLY A 30 -4.90 10.45 1.75
N ALA A 31 -3.70 10.87 1.35
CA ALA A 31 -2.48 10.09 1.51
C ALA A 31 -2.09 9.94 2.98
N VAL A 32 -2.14 11.04 3.76
CA VAL A 32 -1.82 11.02 5.19
C VAL A 32 -2.78 10.10 5.94
N VAL A 33 -4.09 10.27 5.74
CA VAL A 33 -5.11 9.45 6.41
C VAL A 33 -4.99 7.99 5.99
N ALA A 34 -4.79 7.69 4.71
CA ALA A 34 -4.60 6.32 4.24
C ALA A 34 -3.37 5.64 4.86
N ASN A 35 -2.29 6.40 5.10
CA ASN A 35 -1.11 5.88 5.76
C ASN A 35 -1.34 5.65 7.26
N MET A 36 -2.01 6.57 7.95
CA MET A 36 -2.38 6.36 9.36
C MET A 36 -3.26 5.11 9.52
N VAL A 37 -4.33 5.00 8.73
CA VAL A 37 -5.28 3.87 8.76
C VAL A 37 -4.65 2.56 8.25
N GLY A 38 -3.53 2.63 7.55
CA GLY A 38 -2.73 1.46 7.20
C GLY A 38 -1.75 1.05 8.31
N TYR A 39 -1.01 2.00 8.88
CA TYR A 39 0.07 1.70 9.83
C TYR A 39 -0.45 1.13 11.14
N TYR A 40 -1.50 1.70 11.73
CA TYR A 40 -2.00 1.20 13.02
C TYR A 40 -2.47 -0.27 12.93
N PRO A 41 -3.33 -0.66 11.96
CA PRO A 41 -3.70 -2.05 11.78
C PRO A 41 -2.52 -2.96 11.42
N TRP A 42 -1.54 -2.46 10.67
CA TRP A 42 -0.33 -3.22 10.36
C TRP A 42 0.42 -3.60 11.64
N PHE A 43 0.76 -2.63 12.49
CA PHE A 43 1.49 -2.88 13.73
C PHE A 43 0.69 -3.72 14.71
N ALA A 44 -0.60 -3.43 14.87
CA ALA A 44 -1.47 -4.22 15.74
C ALA A 44 -1.51 -5.69 15.31
N THR A 45 -1.66 -5.95 14.01
CA THR A 45 -1.69 -7.31 13.45
C THR A 45 -0.33 -7.99 13.61
N TYR A 46 0.76 -7.30 13.26
CA TYR A 46 2.10 -7.85 13.35
C TYR A 46 2.45 -8.24 14.78
N ASN A 47 2.22 -7.35 15.75
CA ASN A 47 2.52 -7.58 17.16
C ASN A 47 1.65 -8.72 17.72
N THR A 48 0.35 -8.71 17.43
CA THR A 48 -0.57 -9.77 17.90
C THR A 48 -0.17 -11.14 17.36
N LEU A 49 0.19 -11.23 16.08
CA LEU A 49 0.64 -12.49 15.50
C LEU A 49 2.04 -12.88 15.97
N GLU A 50 2.91 -11.92 16.25
CA GLU A 50 4.23 -12.18 16.81
C GLU A 50 4.17 -12.80 18.21
N GLU A 51 3.20 -12.38 19.03
CA GLU A 51 2.93 -12.95 20.36
C GLU A 51 2.28 -14.34 20.28
N LYS A 52 1.29 -14.51 19.39
CA LYS A 52 0.51 -15.76 19.32
C LYS A 52 1.19 -16.89 18.57
N ILE A 53 2.04 -16.59 17.58
CA ILE A 53 2.69 -17.64 16.80
C ILE A 53 3.96 -18.11 17.52
N PRO A 54 4.17 -19.43 17.73
CA PRO A 54 5.36 -19.97 18.37
C PRO A 54 6.66 -19.45 17.74
N LYS A 55 7.70 -19.26 18.56
CA LYS A 55 9.05 -18.81 18.15
C LYS A 55 10.08 -19.95 18.12
N THR A 56 9.71 -21.10 18.67
CA THR A 56 10.51 -22.32 18.80
C THR A 56 9.63 -23.53 18.47
N HIS A 57 10.27 -24.67 18.21
CA HIS A 57 9.57 -25.94 18.08
C HIS A 57 8.91 -26.34 19.43
N ALA A 58 7.98 -27.30 19.39
CA ALA A 58 7.24 -27.77 20.55
C ALA A 58 8.14 -28.40 21.63
N ASP A 59 9.34 -28.83 21.25
CA ASP A 59 10.40 -29.37 22.11
C ASP A 59 11.34 -28.29 22.68
N GLY A 60 11.08 -27.01 22.40
CA GLY A 60 11.91 -25.88 22.85
C GLY A 60 13.13 -25.61 21.96
N THR A 61 13.36 -26.39 20.89
CA THR A 61 14.52 -26.17 20.01
C THR A 61 14.32 -24.92 19.13
N PRO A 62 15.40 -24.14 18.90
CA PRO A 62 15.30 -22.93 18.08
C PRO A 62 15.05 -23.28 16.62
N PHE A 63 14.12 -22.57 15.99
CA PHE A 63 13.86 -22.71 14.56
C PHE A 63 15.13 -22.50 13.72
N SER A 64 15.24 -23.31 12.66
CA SER A 64 16.22 -23.09 11.59
C SER A 64 16.13 -21.65 11.05
N PRO A 65 17.24 -21.03 10.63
CA PRO A 65 17.25 -19.68 10.06
C PRO A 65 16.22 -19.48 8.93
N VAL A 66 15.97 -20.51 8.12
CA VAL A 66 14.97 -20.51 7.04
C VAL A 66 13.55 -20.41 7.60
N VAL A 67 13.25 -21.18 8.64
CA VAL A 67 11.93 -21.20 9.30
C VAL A 67 11.66 -19.87 10.02
N LYS A 68 12.68 -19.27 10.66
CA LYS A 68 12.57 -17.94 11.26
C LYS A 68 12.24 -16.87 10.22
N LEU A 69 12.88 -16.93 9.05
CA LEU A 69 12.62 -16.02 7.95
C LEU A 69 11.23 -16.21 7.36
N ALA A 70 10.82 -17.46 7.11
CA ALA A 70 9.48 -17.79 6.62
C ALA A 70 8.38 -17.30 7.57
N ARG A 71 8.56 -17.49 8.89
CA ARG A 71 7.65 -16.94 9.91
C ARG A 71 7.53 -15.42 9.79
N ARG A 72 8.66 -14.70 9.77
CA ARG A 72 8.66 -13.22 9.64
C ARG A 72 7.98 -12.75 8.35
N ALA A 73 8.22 -13.44 7.24
CA ALA A 73 7.59 -13.14 5.96
C ALA A 73 6.07 -13.34 6.01
N LEU A 74 5.59 -14.44 6.61
CA LEU A 74 4.16 -14.70 6.79
C LEU A 74 3.50 -13.64 7.68
N LEU A 75 4.13 -13.29 8.81
CA LEU A 75 3.66 -12.24 9.71
C LEU A 75 3.54 -10.89 8.98
N GLY A 76 4.60 -10.49 8.28
CA GLY A 76 4.63 -9.25 7.50
C GLY A 76 3.61 -9.24 6.37
N PHE A 77 3.36 -10.38 5.72
CA PHE A 77 2.34 -10.51 4.68
C PHE A 77 0.92 -10.37 5.25
N CYS A 78 0.61 -11.07 6.35
CA CYS A 78 -0.69 -10.94 7.01
C CYS A 78 -0.96 -9.51 7.50
N ALA A 79 0.04 -8.88 8.13
CA ALA A 79 -0.05 -7.49 8.55
C ALA A 79 -0.26 -6.53 7.37
N SER A 80 0.43 -6.76 6.26
CA SER A 80 0.24 -6.00 5.01
C SER A 80 -1.16 -6.19 4.43
N ALA A 81 -1.68 -7.41 4.43
CA ALA A 81 -3.02 -7.71 3.91
C ALA A 81 -4.12 -7.01 4.70
N VAL A 82 -4.02 -7.00 6.04
CA VAL A 82 -4.96 -6.27 6.90
C VAL A 82 -4.87 -4.76 6.64
N SER A 83 -3.66 -4.20 6.63
CA SER A 83 -3.41 -2.78 6.34
C SER A 83 -3.94 -2.32 4.98
N ASP A 84 -3.72 -3.13 3.95
CA ASP A 84 -4.21 -2.83 2.61
C ASP A 84 -5.73 -2.86 2.56
N THR A 85 -6.36 -3.83 3.24
CA THR A 85 -7.82 -3.94 3.31
C THR A 85 -8.45 -2.75 4.03
N THR A 86 -7.90 -2.35 5.19
CA THR A 86 -8.44 -1.22 5.97
C THR A 86 -8.23 0.14 5.30
N SER A 87 -7.12 0.31 4.58
CA SER A 87 -6.78 1.58 3.93
C SER A 87 -7.26 1.69 2.47
N ASN A 88 -7.78 0.60 1.87
CA ASN A 88 -8.02 0.57 0.41
C ASN A 88 -9.03 1.62 -0.04
N SER A 89 -10.14 1.77 0.68
CA SER A 89 -11.21 2.71 0.33
C SER A 89 -10.71 4.16 0.26
N ILE A 90 -9.90 4.57 1.23
CA ILE A 90 -9.29 5.90 1.27
C ILE A 90 -8.33 6.07 0.08
N ARG A 91 -7.56 5.03 -0.26
CA ARG A 91 -6.64 5.05 -1.41
C ARG A 91 -7.41 5.14 -2.73
N VAL A 92 -8.54 4.44 -2.87
CA VAL A 92 -9.42 4.53 -4.05
C VAL A 92 -9.95 5.95 -4.21
N VAL A 93 -10.54 6.53 -3.16
CA VAL A 93 -11.08 7.90 -3.21
C VAL A 93 -9.98 8.92 -3.47
N LYS A 94 -8.80 8.75 -2.85
CA LYS A 94 -7.63 9.60 -3.09
C LYS A 94 -7.25 9.59 -4.56
N VAL A 95 -7.04 8.42 -5.16
CA VAL A 95 -6.62 8.31 -6.56
C VAL A 95 -7.70 8.88 -7.48
N TYR A 96 -8.98 8.56 -7.23
CA TYR A 96 -10.09 9.10 -7.99
C TYR A 96 -10.07 10.64 -8.00
N LYS A 97 -9.93 11.27 -6.82
CA LYS A 97 -9.81 12.73 -6.70
C LYS A 97 -8.56 13.28 -7.41
N GLN A 98 -7.43 12.59 -7.34
CA GLN A 98 -6.18 13.03 -7.98
C GLN A 98 -6.27 13.00 -9.51
N THR A 99 -6.97 12.02 -10.06
CA THR A 99 -7.10 11.83 -11.51
C THR A 99 -8.35 12.47 -12.10
N HIS A 100 -9.30 12.94 -11.27
CA HIS A 100 -10.54 13.53 -11.73
C HIS A 100 -10.30 14.76 -12.63
N SER A 101 -11.12 14.94 -13.66
CA SER A 101 -11.02 16.10 -14.56
C SER A 101 -11.28 17.41 -13.82
N ASP A 102 -12.34 17.44 -13.01
CA ASP A 102 -12.66 18.57 -12.13
C ASP A 102 -11.73 18.60 -10.90
N PRO A 103 -10.85 19.64 -10.79
CA PRO A 103 -9.94 19.79 -9.66
C PRO A 103 -10.61 20.32 -8.38
N SER A 104 -11.92 20.58 -8.37
CA SER A 104 -12.67 21.04 -7.19
C SER A 104 -13.40 19.90 -6.45
N ILE A 105 -13.40 18.68 -7.00
CA ILE A 105 -14.11 17.54 -6.42
C ILE A 105 -13.69 17.28 -4.96
N THR A 106 -14.70 17.14 -4.10
CA THR A 106 -14.50 16.82 -2.68
C THR A 106 -14.28 15.31 -2.51
N TYR A 107 -13.73 14.89 -1.37
CA TYR A 107 -13.58 13.44 -1.09
C TYR A 107 -14.94 12.73 -1.03
N ILE A 108 -15.98 13.40 -0.51
CA ILE A 108 -17.35 12.88 -0.47
C ILE A 108 -17.91 12.76 -1.88
N GLY A 109 -17.71 13.77 -2.73
CA GLY A 109 -18.12 13.72 -4.14
C GLY A 109 -17.46 12.56 -4.89
N ALA A 110 -16.14 12.42 -4.73
CA ALA A 110 -15.38 11.32 -5.30
C ALA A 110 -15.88 9.94 -4.83
N ALA A 111 -16.16 9.78 -3.53
CA ALA A 111 -16.71 8.54 -2.99
C ALA A 111 -18.12 8.23 -3.56
N LYS A 112 -19.00 9.23 -3.65
CA LYS A 112 -20.34 9.08 -4.23
C LYS A 112 -20.28 8.63 -5.69
N GLU A 113 -19.41 9.25 -6.49
CA GLU A 113 -19.25 8.87 -7.90
C GLU A 113 -18.67 7.46 -8.07
N VAL A 114 -17.70 7.08 -7.22
CA VAL A 114 -17.15 5.71 -7.21
C VAL A 114 -18.24 4.69 -6.86
N ILE A 115 -19.05 4.97 -5.84
CA ILE A 115 -20.16 4.08 -5.45
C ILE A 115 -21.21 4.01 -6.57
N ALA A 116 -21.52 5.13 -7.22
CA ALA A 116 -22.49 5.15 -8.32
C ALA A 116 -22.01 4.33 -9.53
N LYS A 117 -20.70 4.34 -9.82
CA LYS A 117 -20.12 3.62 -10.97
C LYS A 117 -19.83 2.14 -10.68
N ASP A 118 -19.23 1.85 -9.53
CA ASP A 118 -18.64 0.54 -9.22
C ASP A 118 -19.19 -0.10 -7.95
N GLY A 119 -20.18 0.55 -7.31
CA GLY A 119 -20.78 0.09 -6.06
C GLY A 119 -19.85 0.19 -4.85
N VAL A 120 -20.35 -0.29 -3.71
CA VAL A 120 -19.59 -0.37 -2.46
C VAL A 120 -18.41 -1.35 -2.59
N LEU A 121 -18.58 -2.42 -3.35
CA LEU A 121 -17.51 -3.37 -3.69
C LEU A 121 -16.37 -2.68 -4.46
N GLY A 122 -16.69 -1.79 -5.40
CA GLY A 122 -15.69 -1.01 -6.13
C GLY A 122 -15.02 0.08 -5.29
N LEU A 123 -15.66 0.54 -4.22
CA LEU A 123 -15.03 1.44 -3.25
C LEU A 123 -14.05 0.68 -2.35
N LEU A 124 -14.43 -0.50 -1.86
CA LEU A 124 -13.65 -1.26 -0.87
C LEU A 124 -12.60 -2.17 -1.51
N GLY A 125 -12.90 -2.81 -2.64
CA GLY A 125 -12.11 -3.91 -3.21
C GLY A 125 -11.31 -3.54 -4.46
N ARG A 126 -11.55 -2.37 -5.08
CA ARG A 126 -10.86 -1.98 -6.32
C ARG A 126 -9.35 -2.01 -6.17
N GLY A 127 -8.69 -2.79 -7.02
CA GLY A 127 -7.24 -2.96 -7.05
C GLY A 127 -6.64 -3.67 -5.84
N LEU A 128 -7.44 -4.13 -4.87
CA LEU A 128 -6.95 -4.76 -3.65
C LEU A 128 -6.20 -6.06 -3.94
N GLY A 129 -6.79 -6.96 -4.74
CA GLY A 129 -6.16 -8.24 -5.09
C GLY A 129 -4.79 -8.07 -5.77
N THR A 130 -4.71 -7.17 -6.75
CA THR A 130 -3.44 -6.85 -7.42
C THR A 130 -2.41 -6.29 -6.44
N LYS A 131 -2.84 -5.44 -5.49
CA LYS A 131 -1.95 -4.87 -4.48
C LYS A 131 -1.40 -5.95 -3.53
N LEU A 132 -2.23 -6.88 -3.08
CA LEU A 132 -1.81 -7.99 -2.22
C LEU A 132 -0.77 -8.86 -2.91
N ILE A 133 -1.01 -9.22 -4.19
CA ILE A 133 -0.07 -10.00 -4.99
C ILE A 133 1.23 -9.23 -5.21
N ALA A 134 1.14 -7.95 -5.59
CA ALA A 134 2.29 -7.10 -5.83
C ALA A 134 3.15 -6.95 -4.57
N ASN A 135 2.53 -6.76 -3.40
CA ASN A 135 3.25 -6.67 -2.12
C ASN A 135 3.96 -7.99 -1.77
N GLY A 136 3.33 -9.14 -2.04
CA GLY A 136 3.96 -10.45 -1.87
C GLY A 136 5.18 -10.64 -2.78
N ILE A 137 5.04 -10.31 -4.07
CA ILE A 137 6.14 -10.38 -5.05
C ILE A 137 7.25 -9.40 -4.68
N GLN A 138 6.90 -8.16 -4.33
CA GLN A 138 7.86 -7.13 -3.91
C GLN A 138 8.69 -7.61 -2.72
N GLY A 139 8.05 -8.21 -1.71
CA GLY A 139 8.75 -8.76 -0.54
C GLY A 139 9.72 -9.88 -0.91
N ALA A 140 9.30 -10.81 -1.78
CA ALA A 140 10.16 -11.90 -2.26
C ALA A 140 11.35 -11.37 -3.07
N MET A 141 11.11 -10.47 -4.02
CA MET A 141 12.16 -9.84 -4.83
C MET A 141 13.15 -9.08 -3.96
N PHE A 142 12.67 -8.28 -3.01
CA PHE A 142 13.54 -7.56 -2.07
C PHE A 142 14.43 -8.52 -1.30
N SER A 143 13.88 -9.62 -0.77
CA SER A 143 14.69 -10.60 -0.03
C SER A 143 15.76 -11.27 -0.90
N ILE A 144 15.49 -11.53 -2.18
CA ILE A 144 16.46 -12.15 -3.10
C ILE A 144 17.54 -11.14 -3.46
N LEU A 145 17.15 -9.96 -3.93
CA LEU A 145 18.07 -8.90 -4.34
C LEU A 145 18.95 -8.46 -3.18
N TRP A 146 18.39 -8.27 -1.99
CA TRP A 146 19.16 -7.90 -0.81
C TRP A 146 20.21 -8.94 -0.47
N LYS A 147 19.85 -10.24 -0.44
CA LYS A 147 20.83 -11.31 -0.15
C LYS A 147 21.94 -11.42 -1.20
N SER A 148 21.68 -11.03 -2.45
CA SER A 148 22.70 -11.00 -3.50
C SER A 148 23.60 -9.77 -3.43
N ILE A 149 23.05 -8.61 -3.03
CA ILE A 149 23.76 -7.32 -3.01
C ILE A 149 24.49 -7.10 -1.68
N GLU A 150 23.92 -7.53 -0.56
CA GLU A 150 24.45 -7.34 0.80
C GLU A 150 25.91 -7.81 0.94
N PRO A 151 26.33 -8.98 0.44
CA PRO A 151 27.73 -9.41 0.52
C PRO A 151 28.69 -8.56 -0.33
N LEU A 152 28.22 -7.96 -1.42
CA LEU A 152 29.02 -7.09 -2.29
C LEU A 152 29.25 -5.72 -1.64
N LEU A 153 28.24 -5.21 -0.93
CA LEU A 153 28.31 -3.93 -0.22
C LEU A 153 28.99 -4.05 1.14
N PHE A 154 28.77 -5.16 1.84
CA PHE A 154 29.27 -5.43 3.19
C PHE A 154 30.01 -6.77 3.23
N PRO A 155 31.19 -6.87 2.61
CA PRO A 155 31.99 -8.10 2.67
C PRO A 155 32.34 -8.41 4.11
N LYS A 156 31.98 -9.61 4.58
CA LYS A 156 32.40 -10.11 5.89
C LYS A 156 33.91 -10.31 5.85
N LYS A 157 34.64 -9.58 6.71
CA LYS A 157 36.08 -9.78 6.95
C LYS A 157 36.36 -11.17 7.48
#